data_AF-A0A8S4BMZ6-F1
#
_entry.id   AF-A0A8S4BMZ6-F1
#
_cell.length_a   1.000
_cell.length_b   1.000
_cell.length_c   1.000
_cell.angle_alpha   90.00
_cell.angle_beta   90.00
_cell.angle_gamma   90.00
#
_symmetry.space_group_name_H-M   'P 1'
#
loop_
_entity.id
_entity.type
_entity.pdbx_description
1 polymer ?
#
loop_
_entity_poly.entity_id
_entity_poly.type
_entity_poly.pdbx_seq_one_letter_code
_entity_poly.pdbx_strand_id
1 'polypeptide(L)'
;MLLIALAVFAGAFYIIHLKSLESKLVVLGKELALPHQMGLAGAVSLPVFWLAGAGAAVFWVLGATLFVIGSHAAFRELEGSDLEELLMEPV
;
A
#
# COMPACT_ATOMS: atom_id res chain seq x y z
N MET A 1 8.71 -13.59 -4.02
CA MET A 1 7.35 -13.82 -4.56
C MET A 1 6.63 -12.53 -4.92
N LEU A 2 6.54 -11.53 -4.03
CA LEU A 2 5.90 -10.26 -4.33
C LEU A 2 6.60 -9.45 -5.44
N LEU A 3 7.94 -9.37 -5.43
CA LEU A 3 8.71 -8.74 -6.52
C LEU A 3 8.47 -9.40 -7.89
N ILE A 4 8.31 -10.73 -7.90
CA ILE A 4 8.01 -11.50 -9.12
C ILE A 4 6.58 -11.19 -9.58
N ALA A 5 5.62 -11.16 -8.66
CA ALA A 5 4.24 -10.77 -8.98
C ALA A 5 4.16 -9.32 -9.48
N LEU A 6 4.96 -8.41 -8.93
CA LEU A 6 5.03 -7.01 -9.34
C LEU A 6 5.67 -6.85 -10.72
N ALA A 7 6.69 -7.66 -11.03
CA ALA A 7 7.29 -7.71 -12.37
C ALA A 7 6.32 -8.28 -13.42
N VAL A 8 5.60 -9.37 -13.10
CA VAL A 8 4.57 -9.94 -13.98
C VAL A 8 3.40 -8.98 -14.16
N PHE A 9 2.98 -8.30 -13.09
CA PHE A 9 1.93 -7.30 -13.13
C PHE A 9 2.32 -6.10 -13.98
N ALA A 10 3.51 -5.53 -13.76
CA ALA A 10 4.03 -4.41 -14.55
C ALA A 10 4.19 -4.80 -16.03
N GLY A 11 4.66 -6.01 -16.32
CA GLY A 11 4.75 -6.53 -17.69
C GLY A 11 3.37 -6.65 -18.36
N ALA A 12 2.39 -7.23 -17.69
CA ALA A 12 1.02 -7.34 -18.20
C ALA A 12 0.36 -5.97 -18.41
N PHE A 13 0.53 -5.06 -17.45
CA PHE A 13 -0.01 -3.70 -17.52
C PHE A 13 0.65 -2.89 -18.65
N TYR A 14 1.97 -3.04 -18.85
CA TYR A 14 2.71 -2.38 -19.93
C TYR A 14 2.23 -2.85 -21.32
N ILE A 15 1.99 -4.16 -21.49
CA ILE A 15 1.45 -4.71 -22.75
C ILE A 15 0.03 -4.17 -23.02
N ILE A 16 -0.83 -4.15 -22.01
CA ILE A 16 -2.20 -3.59 -22.13
C ILE A 16 -2.14 -2.09 -22.44
N HIS A 17 -1.23 -1.36 -21.79
CA HIS A 17 -1.04 0.07 -22.01
C HIS A 17 -0.56 0.37 -23.44
N LEU A 18 0.44 -0.36 -23.95
CA LEU A 18 0.87 -0.24 -25.36
C LEU A 18 -0.31 -0.46 -26.31
N LYS A 19 -1.10 -1.51 -26.07
CA LYS A 19 -2.24 -1.85 -26.92
C LYS A 19 -3.38 -0.84 -26.84
N SER A 20 -3.55 -0.21 -25.68
CA SER A 20 -4.48 0.90 -25.45
C SER A 20 -4.03 2.20 -26.13
N LEU A 21 -2.74 2.38 -26.40
CA LEU A 21 -2.23 3.53 -27.16
C LEU A 21 -2.48 3.36 -28.67
N GLU A 22 -2.49 2.12 -29.16
CA GLU A 22 -2.77 1.82 -30.57
C GLU A 22 -4.28 1.84 -30.91
N SER A 23 -5.16 1.53 -29.96
CA SER A 23 -6.61 1.51 -30.19
C SER A 23 -7.40 1.91 -28.94
N LYS A 24 -8.45 2.71 -29.15
CA LYS A 24 -9.45 2.97 -28.09
C LYS A 24 -10.02 1.63 -27.61
N LEU A 25 -9.94 1.38 -26.31
CA LEU A 25 -10.48 0.16 -25.70
C LEU A 25 -12.01 0.23 -25.73
N VAL A 26 -12.59 -0.45 -26.72
CA VAL A 26 -14.05 -0.63 -26.86
C VAL A 26 -14.42 -1.94 -26.20
N VAL A 27 -15.12 -1.88 -25.07
CA VAL A 27 -15.66 -3.06 -24.38
C VAL A 27 -17.16 -3.08 -24.62
N LEU A 28 -17.68 -4.20 -25.15
CA LEU A 28 -19.12 -4.35 -25.46
C LEU A 28 -19.69 -3.30 -26.44
N GLY A 29 -18.87 -2.76 -27.36
CA GLY A 29 -19.32 -1.76 -28.34
C GLY A 29 -19.46 -0.34 -27.80
N LYS A 30 -19.05 -0.08 -26.56
CA LYS A 30 -19.02 1.25 -25.95
C LYS A 30 -17.58 1.70 -25.69
N GLU A 31 -17.25 2.92 -26.09
CA GLU A 31 -15.96 3.52 -25.73
C GLU A 31 -15.92 3.72 -24.21
N LEU A 32 -14.99 3.06 -23.52
CA LEU A 32 -14.81 3.28 -22.09
C LEU A 32 -14.00 4.55 -21.89
N ALA A 33 -14.55 5.51 -21.13
CA ALA A 33 -13.81 6.68 -20.69
C ALA A 33 -12.59 6.26 -19.82
N LEU A 34 -11.47 6.97 -19.96
CA LEU A 34 -10.19 6.67 -19.29
C LEU A 34 -10.32 6.33 -17.78
N PRO A 35 -11.11 7.08 -16.97
CA PRO A 35 -11.27 6.77 -15.54
C PRO A 35 -11.90 5.39 -15.28
N HIS A 36 -12.82 4.96 -16.15
CA HIS A 36 -13.47 3.64 -16.02
C HIS A 36 -12.52 2.52 -16.41
N GLN A 37 -11.65 2.73 -17.41
CA GLN A 37 -10.63 1.74 -17.77
C GLN A 37 -9.62 1.53 -16.65
N MET A 38 -9.17 2.61 -16.01
CA MET A 38 -8.26 2.53 -14.87
C MET A 38 -8.91 1.88 -13.66
N GLY A 39 -10.18 2.20 -13.36
CA GLY A 39 -10.95 1.55 -12.31
C GLY A 39 -11.13 0.06 -12.55
N LEU A 40 -11.45 -0.35 -13.79
CA LEU A 40 -11.60 -1.75 -14.16
C LEU A 40 -10.27 -2.51 -14.08
N ALA A 41 -9.18 -1.91 -14.57
CA ALA A 41 -7.85 -2.49 -14.47
C ALA A 41 -7.41 -2.64 -13.00
N GLY A 42 -7.73 -1.67 -12.15
CA GLY A 42 -7.57 -1.74 -10.70
C GLY A 42 -8.37 -2.90 -10.09
N ALA A 43 -9.66 -3.02 -10.41
CA ALA A 43 -10.52 -4.07 -9.88
C ALA A 43 -10.07 -5.48 -10.29
N VAL A 44 -9.58 -5.67 -11.52
CA VAL A 44 -9.07 -6.96 -12.00
C VAL A 44 -7.69 -7.29 -11.41
N SER A 45 -6.86 -6.28 -11.16
CA SER A 45 -5.51 -6.46 -10.61
C SER A 45 -5.47 -6.70 -9.10
N LEU A 46 -6.43 -6.14 -8.37
CA LEU A 46 -6.47 -6.18 -6.91
C LEU A 46 -6.50 -7.60 -6.33
N PRO A 47 -7.29 -8.57 -6.87
CA PRO A 47 -7.24 -9.96 -6.44
C PRO A 47 -5.86 -10.62 -6.64
N VAL A 48 -5.20 -10.32 -7.76
CA VAL A 48 -3.87 -10.88 -8.09
C VAL A 48 -2.82 -10.37 -7.11
N PHE A 49 -2.84 -9.07 -6.80
CA PHE A 49 -1.94 -8.48 -5.81
C PHE A 49 -2.19 -9.01 -4.40
N TRP A 50 -3.45 -9.22 -4.04
CA TRP A 50 -3.80 -9.77 -2.75
C TRP A 50 -3.27 -11.20 -2.57
N LEU A 51 -3.47 -12.06 -3.59
CA LEU A 51 -2.90 -13.41 -3.63
C LEU A 51 -1.36 -13.42 -3.62
N ALA A 52 -0.72 -12.41 -4.23
CA ALA A 52 0.73 -12.24 -4.20
C ALA A 52 1.29 -11.72 -2.87
N GLY A 53 0.42 -11.42 -1.89
CA GLY A 53 0.82 -10.96 -0.55
C GLY A 53 1.01 -9.45 -0.43
N ALA A 54 0.47 -8.64 -1.34
CA ALA A 54 0.55 -7.17 -1.26
C ALA A 54 -0.04 -6.63 0.05
N GLY A 55 -1.16 -7.19 0.52
CA GLY A 55 -1.78 -6.81 1.79
C GLY A 55 -0.85 -7.05 2.98
N ALA A 56 -0.18 -8.21 3.03
CA ALA A 56 0.77 -8.53 4.09
C ALA A 56 2.00 -7.60 4.05
N ALA A 57 2.52 -7.29 2.86
CA ALA A 57 3.65 -6.37 2.74
C ALA A 57 3.29 -4.94 3.19
N VAL A 58 2.14 -4.41 2.79
CA VAL A 58 1.67 -3.09 3.25
C VAL A 58 1.43 -3.10 4.76
N PHE A 59 0.77 -4.14 5.28
CA PHE A 59 0.53 -4.31 6.70
C PHE A 59 1.84 -4.35 7.49
N TRP A 60 2.83 -5.15 7.08
CA TRP A 60 4.08 -5.25 7.83
C TRP A 60 4.97 -4.02 7.68
N VAL A 61 5.01 -3.37 6.52
CA VAL A 61 5.80 -2.14 6.35
C VAL A 61 5.20 -1.00 7.17
N LEU A 62 3.91 -0.70 7.00
CA LEU A 62 3.26 0.41 7.72
C LEU A 62 2.97 0.06 9.18
N GLY A 63 2.50 -1.16 9.44
CA GLY A 63 2.19 -1.63 10.78
C GLY A 63 3.43 -1.79 11.63
N ALA A 64 4.53 -2.38 11.13
CA ALA A 64 5.75 -2.49 11.92
C ALA A 64 6.39 -1.12 12.17
N THR A 65 6.37 -0.21 11.20
CA THR A 65 6.90 1.15 11.42
C THR A 65 6.08 1.91 12.45
N LEU A 66 4.75 1.90 12.34
CA LEU A 66 3.88 2.52 13.35
C LEU A 66 4.05 1.86 14.71
N PHE A 67 4.14 0.53 14.77
CA PHE A 67 4.30 -0.20 16.02
C PHE A 67 5.63 0.13 16.70
N VAL A 68 6.74 0.14 15.95
CA VAL A 68 8.07 0.45 16.50
C VAL A 68 8.15 1.90 16.95
N ILE A 69 7.74 2.85 16.11
CA ILE A 69 7.79 4.28 16.44
C ILE A 69 6.81 4.60 17.57
N GLY A 70 5.59 4.10 17.50
CA GLY A 70 4.56 4.28 18.51
C GLY A 70 4.96 3.70 19.85
N SER A 71 5.51 2.47 19.87
CA SER A 71 6.05 1.89 21.11
C SER A 71 7.21 2.70 21.65
N HIS A 72 8.15 3.12 20.80
CA HIS A 72 9.28 3.95 21.23
C HIS A 72 8.82 5.29 21.83
N ALA A 73 7.83 5.93 21.21
CA ALA A 73 7.25 7.18 21.72
C ALA A 73 6.50 6.96 23.04
N ALA A 74 5.67 5.92 23.15
CA ALA A 74 4.91 5.60 24.35
C ALA A 74 5.82 5.31 25.55
N PHE A 75 6.89 4.52 25.37
CA PHE A 75 7.84 4.27 26.47
C PHE A 75 8.60 5.53 26.89
N ARG A 76 8.93 6.43 25.94
CA ARG A 76 9.61 7.69 26.23
C ARG A 76 8.71 8.69 26.95
N GLU A 77 7.42 8.68 26.67
CA GLU A 77 6.42 9.48 27.39
C GLU A 77 6.32 9.04 28.85
N LEU A 78 6.21 7.73 29.10
CA LEU A 78 6.14 7.17 30.47
C LEU A 78 7.41 7.44 31.28
N GLU A 79 8.59 7.27 30.67
CA GLU A 79 9.87 7.47 31.36
C GLU A 79 10.16 8.96 31.59
N GLY A 80 9.65 9.83 30.72
CA GLY A 80 9.69 11.29 30.89
C GLY A 80 8.78 11.79 32.01
N SER A 81 7.57 11.25 32.13
CA SER A 81 6.63 11.62 33.19
C SER A 81 7.12 11.20 34.58
N ASP A 82 7.64 9.98 34.70
CA ASP A 82 8.08 9.43 35.99
C ASP A 82 9.33 10.15 36.52
N LEU A 83 10.26 10.55 35.65
CA LEU A 83 11.45 11.32 36.03
C LEU A 83 11.09 12.75 36.47
N GLU A 84 10.12 13.38 35.81
CA GLU A 84 9.69 14.74 36.14
C GLU A 84 8.91 14.79 37.46
N GLU A 85 8.14 13.73 37.78
CA GLU A 85 7.48 13.55 39.08
C GLU A 85 8.50 13.35 40.23
N LEU A 86 9.54 12.54 40.01
CA LEU A 86 10.59 12.26 41.01
C LEU A 86 11.49 13.48 41.32
N LEU A 87 11.59 14.43 40.39
CA LEU A 87 12.30 15.72 40.59
C LEU A 87 11.41 16.81 41.20
N MET A 88 10.08 16.62 41.23
CA MET A 88 9.11 17.54 41.82
C MET A 88 8.74 17.20 43.27
N GLU A 89 9.24 16.09 43.81
CA GLU A 89 9.07 15.74 45.22
C GLU A 89 10.01 16.63 46.08
N PRO A 90 9.48 17.52 46.94
CA PRO A 90 10.32 18.39 47.77
C PRO A 90 11.00 17.56 48.87
N VAL A 91 12.33 17.54 48.84
CA VAL A 91 13.21 17.00 49.89
C VAL A 91 13.13 17.78 51.20
#